data_AF-A0A918XMB4-F1
#
_entry.id   AF-A0A918XMB4-F1
#
_cell.length_a   1.000
_cell.length_b   1.000
_cell.length_c   1.000
_cell.angle_alpha   90.00
_cell.angle_beta   90.00
_cell.angle_gamma   90.00
#
_symmetry.space_group_name_H-M   'P 1'
#
loop_
_entity.id
_entity.type
_entity.pdbx_description
1 polymer ?
#
loop_
_entity_poly.entity_id
_entity_poly.type
_entity_poly.pdbx_seq_one_letter_code
_entity_poly.pdbx_strand_id
1 'polypeptide(L)'
;MSYSTDPTPDMLNELRTDGTPAHYRVHADDLRTLNAPSSCPVAGCALLAGHTGLHMTLEAEEFADVSTQNDVSALVREVSAVLVTPGTLRDACEKLNAADAAFGRLDMELRRGGRVPACWSPIDDDMVDVLAWEPDDVVTRLYDTVSAALRTTGDASTCLGALREACKAWAWFDAALCAGSDLPEPWQK
;
A
#
# COMPACT_ATOMS: atom_id res chain seq x y z
N MET A 1 21.39 -18.95 67.05
CA MET A 1 19.92 -18.85 67.23
C MET A 1 19.36 -18.39 65.91
N SER A 2 18.73 -19.31 65.21
CA SER A 2 18.14 -19.15 63.88
C SER A 2 16.77 -18.50 64.00
N TYR A 3 16.48 -17.50 63.18
CA TYR A 3 15.13 -17.31 62.62
C TYR A 3 15.27 -16.85 61.17
N SER A 4 14.89 -17.79 60.30
CA SER A 4 14.60 -17.59 58.90
C SER A 4 13.22 -16.94 58.80
N THR A 5 13.05 -15.96 57.92
CA THR A 5 11.71 -15.55 57.47
C THR A 5 11.79 -15.35 55.96
N ASP A 6 11.53 -16.46 55.29
CA ASP A 6 11.21 -16.57 53.88
C ASP A 6 9.79 -16.01 53.66
N PRO A 7 9.55 -15.10 52.70
CA PRO A 7 8.20 -14.80 52.25
C PRO A 7 7.84 -15.67 51.03
N THR A 8 6.90 -16.60 51.24
CA THR A 8 6.26 -17.39 50.18
C THR A 8 5.22 -16.58 49.38
N PRO A 9 4.88 -17.05 48.17
CA PRO A 9 4.23 -16.28 47.10
C PRO A 9 2.70 -16.50 47.03
N ASP A 10 2.07 -15.64 46.23
CA ASP A 10 0.78 -15.84 45.55
C ASP A 10 -0.51 -15.78 46.39
N MET A 11 -1.08 -14.57 46.46
CA MET A 11 -2.53 -14.35 46.54
C MET A 11 -2.90 -13.20 45.60
N LEU A 12 -2.96 -13.56 44.31
CA LEU A 12 -4.04 -13.25 43.38
C LEU A 12 -4.92 -12.00 43.63
N ASN A 13 -4.86 -11.10 42.63
CA ASN A 13 -6.02 -10.78 41.79
C ASN A 13 -7.19 -10.03 42.44
N GLU A 14 -7.04 -8.73 42.67
CA GLU A 14 -8.17 -7.79 42.70
C GLU A 14 -7.74 -6.40 42.16
N LEU A 15 -7.59 -6.28 40.84
CA LEU A 15 -7.73 -4.99 40.16
C LEU A 15 -8.81 -5.12 39.08
N ARG A 16 -10.03 -5.16 39.61
CA ARG A 16 -11.17 -4.34 39.20
C ARG A 16 -11.13 -3.83 37.75
N THR A 17 -11.81 -4.60 36.93
CA THR A 17 -12.48 -4.18 35.70
C THR A 17 -13.43 -3.02 35.97
N ASP A 18 -13.14 -1.83 35.44
CA ASP A 18 -14.16 -0.86 35.04
C ASP A 18 -13.55 0.05 33.97
N GLY A 19 -13.93 -0.20 32.71
CA GLY A 19 -13.33 0.40 31.53
C GLY A 19 -14.16 0.06 30.30
N THR A 20 -15.42 0.47 30.36
CA THR A 20 -16.42 0.47 29.29
C THR A 20 -15.80 0.62 27.89
N PRO A 21 -15.88 -0.38 27.00
CA PRO A 21 -15.49 -0.18 25.62
C PRO A 21 -16.53 0.71 24.92
N ALA A 22 -16.04 1.83 24.36
CA ALA A 22 -16.83 2.69 23.49
C ALA A 22 -17.34 1.86 22.29
N HIS A 23 -18.66 1.63 22.26
CA HIS A 23 -19.36 1.10 21.10
C HIS A 23 -19.26 2.12 19.96
N TYR A 24 -18.33 1.92 19.03
CA TYR A 24 -18.41 2.55 17.72
C TYR A 24 -19.52 1.85 16.93
N ARG A 25 -20.67 2.52 16.80
CA ARG A 25 -21.77 2.07 15.95
C ARG A 25 -21.60 2.79 14.61
N VAL A 26 -20.95 2.13 13.65
CA VAL A 26 -20.90 2.62 12.27
C VAL A 26 -22.32 2.52 11.70
N HIS A 27 -22.95 3.66 11.48
CA HIS A 27 -24.21 3.76 10.76
C HIS A 27 -23.94 3.44 9.27
N ALA A 28 -24.54 2.36 8.79
CA ALA A 28 -24.45 1.91 7.40
C ALA A 28 -25.51 2.58 6.50
N ASP A 29 -25.62 3.91 6.53
CA ASP A 29 -26.63 4.64 5.71
C ASP A 29 -26.08 5.80 4.86
N ASP A 30 -24.76 6.01 4.81
CA ASP A 30 -24.16 7.11 4.03
C ASP A 30 -23.72 6.69 2.60
N LEU A 31 -24.53 5.85 1.94
CA LEU A 31 -24.30 5.43 0.54
C LEU A 31 -25.52 5.65 -0.36
N ARG A 32 -26.22 6.77 -0.18
CA ARG A 32 -27.14 7.29 -1.20
C ARG A 32 -27.07 8.80 -1.24
N THR A 33 -26.38 9.33 -2.24
CA THR A 33 -26.82 10.41 -3.15
C THR A 33 -25.59 11.05 -3.77
N LEU A 34 -25.06 10.46 -4.85
CA LEU A 34 -24.38 11.26 -5.88
C LEU A 34 -24.85 10.80 -7.26
N ASN A 35 -25.48 11.78 -7.90
CA ASN A 35 -26.13 11.81 -9.20
C ASN A 35 -25.45 11.03 -10.33
N ALA A 36 -26.30 10.32 -11.07
CA ALA A 36 -26.09 9.99 -12.47
C ALA A 36 -26.06 11.27 -13.34
N PRO A 37 -25.23 11.26 -14.40
CA PRO A 37 -25.66 11.85 -15.66
C PRO A 37 -25.88 10.77 -16.71
N SER A 38 -27.15 10.57 -17.04
CA SER A 38 -27.65 10.06 -18.31
C SER A 38 -27.11 10.89 -19.49
N SER A 39 -26.51 10.24 -20.49
CA SER A 39 -27.03 10.20 -21.87
C SER A 39 -25.95 9.73 -22.84
N CYS A 40 -26.16 8.54 -23.42
CA CYS A 40 -25.60 8.21 -24.73
C CYS A 40 -26.30 9.03 -25.81
N PRO A 41 -25.62 9.31 -26.93
CA PRO A 41 -26.25 9.04 -28.21
C PRO A 41 -25.36 8.17 -29.11
N VAL A 42 -25.98 7.11 -29.62
CA VAL A 42 -25.50 6.27 -30.72
C VAL A 42 -25.74 6.97 -32.06
N ALA A 43 -24.93 6.57 -33.06
CA ALA A 43 -24.93 6.95 -34.49
C ALA A 43 -24.09 8.20 -34.79
N GLY A 44 -23.01 8.16 -35.56
CA GLY A 44 -22.65 7.27 -36.66
C GLY A 44 -22.48 8.16 -37.89
N CYS A 45 -21.26 8.30 -38.41
CA CYS A 45 -21.01 8.64 -39.81
C CYS A 45 -19.54 8.40 -40.18
N ALA A 46 -19.38 7.85 -41.37
CA ALA A 46 -18.18 7.30 -41.97
C ALA A 46 -17.14 8.34 -42.41
N LEU A 47 -15.90 7.84 -42.55
CA LEU A 47 -14.92 8.11 -43.61
C LEU A 47 -15.07 9.39 -44.45
N LEU A 48 -13.99 10.19 -44.48
CA LEU A 48 -13.35 10.57 -45.74
C LEU A 48 -11.89 11.00 -45.53
N ALA A 49 -11.07 10.57 -46.48
CA ALA A 49 -9.64 10.75 -46.58
C ALA A 49 -9.22 12.21 -46.84
N GLY A 50 -7.98 12.53 -46.47
CA GLY A 50 -7.31 13.78 -46.84
C GLY A 50 -5.81 13.70 -46.62
N HIS A 51 -5.11 13.14 -47.60
CA HIS A 51 -3.66 13.25 -47.77
C HIS A 51 -3.25 14.71 -47.92
N THR A 52 -2.34 15.20 -47.08
CA THR A 52 -1.24 16.09 -47.52
C THR A 52 -0.04 15.86 -46.61
N GLY A 53 1.02 15.30 -47.19
CA GLY A 53 2.33 15.31 -46.58
C GLY A 53 2.91 16.71 -46.62
N LEU A 54 3.50 17.15 -45.52
CA LEU A 54 4.63 18.05 -45.53
C LEU A 54 5.67 17.52 -44.55
N HIS A 55 6.80 17.18 -45.15
CA HIS A 55 8.06 16.79 -44.55
C HIS A 55 8.64 18.02 -43.85
N MET A 56 8.69 18.02 -42.52
CA MET A 56 9.58 18.88 -41.74
C MET A 56 10.37 17.97 -40.80
N THR A 57 11.49 17.50 -41.31
CA THR A 57 12.60 16.95 -40.51
C THR A 57 13.20 18.10 -39.72
N LEU A 58 12.77 18.25 -38.47
CA LEU A 58 13.57 18.94 -37.46
C LEU A 58 14.20 17.86 -36.59
N GLU A 59 15.52 17.78 -36.72
CA GLU A 59 16.40 17.06 -35.83
C GLU A 59 16.20 17.59 -34.41
N ALA A 60 15.81 16.69 -33.52
CA ALA A 60 16.02 16.80 -32.09
C ALA A 60 16.27 15.38 -31.60
N GLU A 61 17.52 14.95 -31.76
CA GLU A 61 18.11 13.90 -30.93
C GLU A 61 18.14 14.41 -29.48
N GLU A 62 17.06 14.23 -28.71
CA GLU A 62 17.08 14.28 -27.25
C GLU A 62 15.80 13.61 -26.72
N PHE A 63 15.86 13.00 -25.54
CA PHE A 63 14.79 12.24 -24.85
C PHE A 63 14.66 10.74 -25.17
N ALA A 64 15.79 10.05 -25.27
CA ALA A 64 15.87 8.67 -24.78
C ALA A 64 16.14 8.65 -23.27
N ASP A 65 15.25 9.24 -22.46
CA ASP A 65 15.26 9.12 -20.99
C ASP A 65 13.83 9.00 -20.41
N VAL A 66 12.95 8.31 -21.14
CA VAL A 66 11.57 8.01 -20.71
C VAL A 66 11.38 6.50 -20.42
N SER A 67 12.48 5.72 -20.41
CA SER A 67 12.37 4.26 -20.34
C SER A 67 12.60 3.65 -18.96
N THR A 68 13.20 4.37 -18.01
CA THR A 68 13.49 3.89 -16.64
C THR A 68 12.51 4.44 -15.59
N GLN A 69 11.84 5.55 -15.86
CA GLN A 69 10.82 6.12 -14.97
C GLN A 69 9.53 5.26 -14.90
N ASN A 70 9.40 4.28 -15.81
CA ASN A 70 8.26 3.37 -15.87
C ASN A 70 8.41 2.10 -15.00
N ASP A 71 9.61 1.74 -14.52
CA ASP A 71 9.79 0.44 -13.87
C ASP A 71 9.18 0.38 -12.45
N VAL A 72 9.52 1.34 -11.58
CA VAL A 72 9.01 1.36 -10.20
C VAL A 72 7.50 1.61 -10.16
N SER A 73 7.00 2.56 -10.94
CA SER A 73 5.55 2.84 -11.01
C SER A 73 4.76 1.64 -11.57
N ALA A 74 5.32 0.92 -12.54
CA ALA A 74 4.72 -0.32 -13.03
C ALA A 74 4.72 -1.43 -11.96
N LEU A 75 5.80 -1.56 -11.18
CA LEU A 75 5.90 -2.51 -10.07
C LEU A 75 4.91 -2.19 -8.95
N VAL A 76 4.73 -0.92 -8.57
CA VAL A 76 3.70 -0.49 -7.61
C VAL A 76 2.31 -0.86 -8.10
N ARG A 77 2.03 -0.64 -9.39
CA ARG A 77 0.75 -1.04 -10.00
C ARG A 77 0.59 -2.56 -10.03
N GLU A 78 1.66 -3.30 -10.28
CA GLU A 78 1.65 -4.76 -10.26
C GLU A 78 1.33 -5.30 -8.86
N VAL A 79 2.06 -4.84 -7.82
CA VAL A 79 1.81 -5.20 -6.43
C VAL A 79 0.38 -4.86 -6.03
N SER A 80 -0.08 -3.65 -6.35
CA SER A 80 -1.46 -3.21 -6.08
C SER A 80 -2.49 -4.08 -6.81
N ALA A 81 -2.23 -4.49 -8.05
CA ALA A 81 -3.14 -5.35 -8.82
C ALA A 81 -3.23 -6.76 -8.20
N VAL A 82 -2.13 -7.30 -7.68
CA VAL A 82 -2.16 -8.57 -6.96
C VAL A 82 -2.89 -8.41 -5.62
N LEU A 83 -2.65 -7.32 -4.89
CA LEU A 83 -3.19 -7.09 -3.54
C LEU A 83 -4.57 -6.41 -3.51
N VAL A 84 -5.17 -6.07 -4.65
CA VAL A 84 -6.51 -5.45 -4.68
C VAL A 84 -7.61 -6.33 -4.08
N THR A 85 -7.44 -7.66 -4.19
CA THR A 85 -8.37 -8.63 -3.62
C THR A 85 -7.61 -9.82 -3.03
N PRO A 86 -7.92 -10.28 -1.81
CA PRO A 86 -7.24 -11.43 -1.20
C PRO A 86 -7.60 -12.78 -1.85
N GLY A 87 -8.41 -12.81 -2.91
CA GLY A 87 -8.75 -14.03 -3.64
C GLY A 87 -9.58 -15.02 -2.83
N THR A 88 -9.44 -16.32 -3.14
CA THR A 88 -10.16 -17.43 -2.50
C THR A 88 -9.17 -18.37 -1.81
N LEU A 89 -9.66 -19.24 -0.90
CA LEU A 89 -8.83 -20.27 -0.25
C LEU A 89 -8.05 -21.14 -1.25
N ARG A 90 -8.66 -21.45 -2.40
CA ARG A 90 -8.06 -22.36 -3.39
C ARG A 90 -6.79 -21.80 -4.00
N ASP A 91 -6.75 -20.49 -4.21
CA ASP A 91 -5.69 -19.81 -4.95
C ASP A 91 -4.79 -18.96 -4.02
N ALA A 92 -5.02 -19.03 -2.69
CA ALA A 92 -4.42 -18.15 -1.70
C ALA A 92 -2.89 -18.22 -1.68
N CYS A 93 -2.31 -19.43 -1.66
CA CYS A 93 -0.85 -19.57 -1.60
C CYS A 93 -0.17 -19.18 -2.91
N GLU A 94 -0.76 -19.49 -4.07
CA GLU A 94 -0.25 -19.02 -5.37
C GLU A 94 -0.26 -17.50 -5.44
N LYS A 95 -1.35 -16.88 -4.99
CA LYS A 95 -1.49 -15.42 -4.97
C LYS A 95 -0.54 -14.75 -3.98
N LEU A 96 -0.32 -15.35 -2.81
CA LEU A 96 0.66 -14.86 -1.83
C LEU A 96 2.08 -14.91 -2.40
N ASN A 97 2.46 -16.00 -3.06
CA ASN A 97 3.76 -16.11 -3.73
C ASN A 97 3.92 -15.09 -4.87
N ALA A 98 2.87 -14.85 -5.65
CA ALA A 98 2.88 -13.83 -6.70
C ALA A 98 3.05 -12.42 -6.12
N ALA A 99 2.38 -12.13 -5.00
CA ALA A 99 2.52 -10.86 -4.29
C ALA A 99 3.92 -10.67 -3.70
N ASP A 100 4.48 -11.71 -3.05
CA ASP A 100 5.84 -11.71 -2.52
C ASP A 100 6.88 -11.46 -3.63
N ALA A 101 6.74 -12.15 -4.77
CA ALA A 101 7.63 -11.96 -5.91
C ALA A 101 7.53 -10.55 -6.51
N ALA A 102 6.33 -9.97 -6.63
CA ALA A 102 6.15 -8.61 -7.13
C ALA A 102 6.72 -7.57 -6.15
N PHE A 103 6.43 -7.72 -4.86
CA PHE A 103 6.93 -6.83 -3.82
C PHE A 103 8.45 -6.92 -3.69
N GLY A 104 9.04 -8.12 -3.80
CA GLY A 104 10.49 -8.30 -3.78
C GLY A 104 11.21 -7.61 -4.94
N ARG A 105 10.59 -7.54 -6.13
CA ARG A 105 11.13 -6.76 -7.25
C ARG A 105 11.06 -5.26 -6.98
N LEU A 106 9.93 -4.78 -6.47
CA LEU A 106 9.77 -3.39 -6.06
C LEU A 106 10.81 -2.97 -5.01
N ASP A 107 10.93 -3.77 -3.93
CA ASP A 107 11.86 -3.54 -2.83
C ASP A 107 13.32 -3.49 -3.34
N MET A 108 13.69 -4.42 -4.22
CA MET A 108 15.03 -4.44 -4.81
C MET A 108 15.33 -3.17 -5.62
N GLU A 109 14.41 -2.72 -6.46
CA GLU A 109 14.61 -1.52 -7.28
C GLU A 109 14.66 -0.24 -6.42
N LEU A 110 13.82 -0.12 -5.41
CA LEU A 110 13.85 1.04 -4.50
C LEU A 110 15.13 1.08 -3.66
N ARG A 111 15.58 -0.05 -3.12
CA ARG A 111 16.88 -0.14 -2.42
C ARG A 111 18.07 0.23 -3.32
N ARG A 112 17.99 -0.10 -4.61
CA ARG A 112 19.00 0.33 -5.61
C ARG A 112 18.96 1.84 -5.88
N GLY A 113 17.93 2.54 -5.46
CA GLY A 113 17.70 3.96 -5.73
C GLY A 113 16.94 4.20 -7.00
N GLY A 114 16.10 3.26 -7.39
CA GLY A 114 15.08 3.50 -8.39
C GLY A 114 14.28 4.75 -8.03
N ARG A 115 13.86 5.49 -9.05
CA ARG A 115 13.06 6.70 -8.86
C ARG A 115 11.72 6.32 -8.24
N VAL A 116 11.39 6.94 -7.12
CA VAL A 116 10.09 6.76 -6.46
C VAL A 116 8.97 7.24 -7.39
N PRO A 117 7.78 6.61 -7.36
CA PRO A 117 6.62 7.10 -8.07
C PRO A 117 6.33 8.55 -7.69
N ALA A 118 5.89 9.37 -8.64
CA ALA A 118 5.61 10.79 -8.40
C ALA A 118 4.55 11.01 -7.31
N CYS A 119 3.63 10.06 -7.13
CA CYS A 119 2.62 10.12 -6.07
C CYS A 119 3.22 9.91 -4.67
N TRP A 120 4.36 9.25 -4.53
CA TRP A 120 5.01 9.00 -3.23
C TRP A 120 6.01 10.08 -2.84
N SER A 121 6.05 11.20 -3.57
CA SER A 121 6.98 12.28 -3.26
C SER A 121 6.54 12.96 -1.97
N PRO A 122 7.45 13.17 -1.00
CA PRO A 122 7.14 13.96 0.17
C PRO A 122 6.68 15.35 -0.24
N ILE A 123 5.68 15.87 0.47
CA ILE A 123 5.24 17.27 0.33
C ILE A 123 6.31 18.13 1.00
N ASP A 124 6.75 19.21 0.33
CA ASP A 124 7.76 20.13 0.87
C ASP A 124 7.45 20.55 2.32
N ASP A 125 8.51 20.57 3.13
CA ASP A 125 8.54 20.72 4.59
C ASP A 125 7.76 21.94 5.14
N ASP A 126 7.54 22.95 4.30
CA ASP A 126 6.86 24.21 4.66
C ASP A 126 5.35 24.05 4.99
N MET A 127 4.78 22.85 4.83
CA MET A 127 3.36 22.55 5.13
C MET A 127 3.13 21.51 6.25
N VAL A 128 4.18 21.03 6.91
CA VAL A 128 4.14 19.78 7.71
C VAL A 128 3.57 19.96 9.13
N ASP A 129 3.44 21.20 9.63
CA ASP A 129 3.05 21.48 11.02
C ASP A 129 1.58 21.14 11.39
N VAL A 130 0.70 20.85 10.41
CA VAL A 130 -0.74 20.62 10.66
C VAL A 130 -1.18 19.16 10.45
N LEU A 131 -0.36 18.33 9.77
CA LEU A 131 -0.71 16.94 9.44
C LEU A 131 0.34 15.89 9.88
N ALA A 132 1.46 16.31 10.49
CA ALA A 132 2.50 15.42 11.06
C ALA A 132 2.02 14.68 12.33
N TRP A 133 0.95 13.91 12.22
CA TRP A 133 0.35 13.20 13.35
C TRP A 133 0.72 11.73 13.46
N GLU A 134 1.48 11.20 12.50
CA GLU A 134 1.94 9.82 12.52
C GLU A 134 3.48 9.83 12.64
N PRO A 135 4.07 9.18 13.67
CA PRO A 135 5.51 9.16 13.84
C PRO A 135 6.17 8.51 12.62
N ASP A 136 7.38 8.94 12.26
CA ASP A 136 8.20 8.44 11.14
C ASP A 136 8.27 6.90 11.04
N ASP A 137 8.06 6.21 12.16
CA ASP A 137 8.01 4.75 12.28
C ASP A 137 6.72 4.09 11.73
N VAL A 138 5.66 4.84 11.40
CA VAL A 138 4.41 4.23 10.87
C VAL A 138 4.64 3.62 9.49
N VAL A 139 5.30 4.33 8.59
CA VAL A 139 5.54 3.84 7.22
C VAL A 139 6.48 2.63 7.23
N THR A 140 7.54 2.67 8.06
CA THR A 140 8.45 1.54 8.26
C THR A 140 7.71 0.32 8.84
N ARG A 141 6.86 0.49 9.84
CA ARG A 141 6.05 -0.62 10.40
C ARG A 141 5.06 -1.20 9.38
N LEU A 142 4.46 -0.37 8.54
CA LEU A 142 3.59 -0.83 7.46
C LEU A 142 4.37 -1.63 6.41
N TYR A 143 5.55 -1.14 6.03
CA TYR A 143 6.48 -1.89 5.17
C TYR A 143 6.81 -3.25 5.80
N ASP A 144 7.22 -3.30 7.07
CA ASP A 144 7.58 -4.54 7.76
C ASP A 144 6.39 -5.50 7.86
N THR A 145 5.18 -4.97 8.09
CA THR A 145 3.95 -5.76 8.14
C THR A 145 3.66 -6.42 6.79
N VAL A 146 3.74 -5.66 5.68
CA VAL A 146 3.60 -6.23 4.33
C VAL A 146 4.68 -7.29 4.08
N SER A 147 5.94 -6.94 4.36
CA SER A 147 7.11 -7.79 4.14
C SER A 147 7.02 -9.12 4.91
N ALA A 148 6.55 -9.08 6.16
CA ALA A 148 6.38 -10.25 7.00
C ALA A 148 5.17 -11.10 6.55
N ALA A 149 4.04 -10.45 6.24
CA ALA A 149 2.84 -11.14 5.77
C ALA A 149 3.11 -11.90 4.46
N LEU A 150 3.80 -11.29 3.50
CA LEU A 150 4.11 -11.90 2.20
C LEU A 150 5.04 -13.12 2.30
N ARG A 151 5.93 -13.15 3.30
CA ARG A 151 6.83 -14.30 3.56
C ARG A 151 6.19 -15.40 4.39
N THR A 152 4.93 -15.23 4.81
CA THR A 152 4.23 -16.25 5.58
C THR A 152 4.04 -17.50 4.73
N THR A 153 4.36 -18.66 5.29
CA THR A 153 4.16 -19.96 4.64
C THR A 153 3.28 -20.85 5.53
N GLY A 154 2.47 -21.71 4.90
CA GLY A 154 1.55 -22.58 5.64
C GLY A 154 0.50 -23.19 4.74
N ASP A 155 -0.58 -23.67 5.36
CA ASP A 155 -1.75 -24.15 4.64
C ASP A 155 -2.56 -23.00 4.01
N ALA A 156 -3.55 -23.34 3.18
CA ALA A 156 -4.37 -22.39 2.45
C ALA A 156 -5.06 -21.34 3.33
N SER A 157 -5.48 -21.70 4.55
CA SER A 157 -6.12 -20.76 5.48
C SER A 157 -5.11 -19.77 6.07
N THR A 158 -3.91 -20.24 6.40
CA THR A 158 -2.77 -19.42 6.82
C THR A 158 -2.36 -18.46 5.70
N CYS A 159 -2.20 -18.96 4.46
CA CYS A 159 -1.91 -18.14 3.29
C CYS A 159 -2.98 -17.04 3.06
N LEU A 160 -4.27 -17.39 3.21
CA LEU A 160 -5.35 -16.43 3.02
C LEU A 160 -5.39 -15.36 4.11
N GLY A 161 -5.11 -15.74 5.37
CA GLY A 161 -4.97 -14.81 6.48
C GLY A 161 -3.84 -13.81 6.23
N ALA A 162 -2.66 -14.32 5.86
CA ALA A 162 -1.50 -13.51 5.51
C ALA A 162 -1.76 -12.57 4.33
N LEU A 163 -2.44 -13.06 3.28
CA LEU A 163 -2.78 -12.24 2.13
C LEU A 163 -3.74 -11.09 2.48
N ARG A 164 -4.72 -11.33 3.36
CA ARG A 164 -5.62 -10.27 3.85
C ARG A 164 -4.86 -9.20 4.64
N GLU A 165 -3.92 -9.62 5.48
CA GLU A 165 -3.07 -8.71 6.24
C GLU A 165 -2.20 -7.87 5.29
N ALA A 166 -1.57 -8.52 4.31
CA ALA A 166 -0.78 -7.84 3.28
C ALA A 166 -1.61 -6.86 2.45
N CYS A 167 -2.83 -7.23 2.04
CA CYS A 167 -3.75 -6.33 1.33
C CYS A 167 -4.06 -5.07 2.14
N LYS A 168 -4.37 -5.24 3.44
CA LYS A 168 -4.64 -4.13 4.34
C LYS A 168 -3.39 -3.27 4.50
N ALA A 169 -2.29 -3.85 4.97
CA ALA A 169 -1.06 -3.11 5.23
C ALA A 169 -0.55 -2.37 3.98
N TRP A 170 -0.63 -2.98 2.79
CA TRP A 170 -0.28 -2.34 1.53
C TRP A 170 -1.15 -1.13 1.20
N ALA A 171 -2.47 -1.22 1.38
CA ALA A 171 -3.36 -0.09 1.11
C ALA A 171 -3.07 1.11 2.03
N TRP A 172 -2.74 0.85 3.30
CA TRP A 172 -2.35 1.90 4.24
C TRP A 172 -0.97 2.46 3.91
N PHE A 173 -0.03 1.60 3.52
CA PHE A 173 1.32 1.97 3.11
C PHE A 173 1.31 2.90 1.89
N ASP A 174 0.62 2.50 0.82
CA ASP A 174 0.50 3.29 -0.41
C ASP A 174 -0.20 4.62 -0.16
N ALA A 175 -1.25 4.64 0.68
CA ALA A 175 -1.93 5.87 1.07
C ALA A 175 -1.05 6.83 1.88
N ALA A 176 -0.25 6.32 2.83
CA ALA A 176 0.67 7.13 3.62
C ALA A 176 1.74 7.77 2.73
N LEU A 177 2.37 6.98 1.85
CA LEU A 177 3.33 7.52 0.88
C LEU A 177 2.68 8.53 -0.07
N CYS A 178 1.46 8.26 -0.54
CA CYS A 178 0.70 9.22 -1.37
C CYS A 178 0.33 10.52 -0.65
N ALA A 179 0.24 10.49 0.68
CA ALA A 179 0.01 11.67 1.50
C ALA A 179 1.31 12.47 1.76
N GLY A 180 2.44 12.02 1.22
CA GLY A 180 3.73 12.67 1.37
C GLY A 180 4.49 12.27 2.64
N SER A 181 4.16 11.14 3.27
CA SER A 181 4.99 10.59 4.35
C SER A 181 6.37 10.19 3.85
N ASP A 182 7.34 10.17 4.76
CA ASP A 182 8.68 9.71 4.47
C ASP A 182 8.71 8.26 3.99
N LEU A 183 9.69 7.95 3.14
CA LEU A 183 9.96 6.58 2.72
C LEU A 183 10.34 5.72 3.93
N PRO A 184 10.02 4.42 3.94
CA PRO A 184 10.44 3.53 5.02
C PRO A 184 11.98 3.44 5.09
N GLU A 185 12.51 3.18 6.28
CA GLU A 185 13.96 3.11 6.57
C GLU A 185 14.77 2.34 5.50
N PRO A 186 14.34 1.17 4.99
CA PRO A 186 15.11 0.41 4.00
C PRO A 186 15.29 1.10 2.65
N TRP A 187 14.49 2.13 2.35
CA TRP A 187 14.50 2.86 1.08
C TRP A 187 15.02 4.29 1.22
N GLN A 188 15.19 4.77 2.45
CA GLN A 188 15.87 6.04 2.73
C GLN A 188 17.34 5.90 2.32
N LYS A 189 17.87 6.91 1.63
CA LYS A 189 19.24 6.94 1.10
C LYS A 189 20.01 8.15 1.57
#